data_AF-A0A950ALU2-F1
#
_entry.id   AF-A0A950ALU2-F1
#
_cell.length_a   1.000
_cell.length_b   1.000
_cell.length_c   1.000
_cell.angle_alpha   90.00
_cell.angle_beta   90.00
_cell.angle_gamma   90.00
#
_symmetry.space_group_name_H-M   'P 1'
#
loop_
_entity.id
_entity.type
_entity.pdbx_description
1 polymer ?
#
loop_
_entity_poly.entity_id
_entity_poly.type
_entity_poly.pdbx_seq_one_letter_code
_entity_poly.pdbx_strand_id
1 'polypeptide(L)'
;MTKAATANFSFIEPMKAMKVNDLPAGDWIYEIKFDGYRAIAFKADKEVRLISRNRKSFNDDYPVLVDSIKSLKTKSFTIDGEITALDENGRSSTSAPVSST
;
A
#
# COMPACT_ATOMS: atom_id res chain seq x y z
N MET A 1 -18.04 27.01 -11.88
CA MET A 1 -17.74 25.79 -11.11
C MET A 1 -16.79 24.93 -11.94
N THR A 2 -15.48 25.10 -11.77
CA THR A 2 -14.47 24.38 -12.56
C THR A 2 -14.40 22.94 -12.06
N LYS A 3 -14.80 21.98 -12.88
CA LYS A 3 -14.69 20.55 -12.59
C LYS A 3 -13.21 20.22 -12.39
N ALA A 4 -12.81 19.78 -11.20
CA ALA A 4 -11.45 19.32 -10.96
C ALA A 4 -11.13 18.24 -11.99
N ALA A 5 -9.99 18.37 -12.68
CA ALA A 5 -9.52 17.34 -13.59
C ALA A 5 -9.31 16.08 -12.76
N THR A 6 -10.16 15.07 -12.97
CA THR A 6 -10.00 13.77 -12.33
C THR A 6 -8.63 13.24 -12.72
N ALA A 7 -7.76 13.02 -11.74
CA ALA A 7 -6.43 12.51 -12.03
C ALA A 7 -6.56 11.14 -12.73
N ASN A 8 -5.99 11.03 -13.92
CA ASN A 8 -5.97 9.80 -14.70
C ASN A 8 -4.87 8.90 -14.13
N PHE A 9 -5.26 7.96 -13.29
CA PHE A 9 -4.38 6.89 -12.82
C PHE A 9 -4.66 5.62 -13.63
N SER A 10 -3.63 5.09 -14.30
CA SER A 10 -3.65 3.73 -14.82
C SER A 10 -3.23 2.76 -13.72
N PHE A 11 -4.02 1.71 -13.50
CA PHE A 11 -3.62 0.64 -12.59
C PHE A 11 -2.35 -0.04 -13.09
N ILE A 12 -1.32 -0.11 -12.24
CA ILE A 12 -0.08 -0.83 -12.49
C ILE A 12 -0.22 -2.21 -11.86
N GLU A 13 0.01 -3.29 -12.60
CA GLU A 13 -0.03 -4.62 -12.00
C GLU A 13 1.19 -4.81 -11.06
N PRO A 14 1.00 -5.18 -9.78
CA PRO A 14 2.12 -5.35 -8.87
C PRO A 14 3.07 -6.47 -9.31
N MET A 15 4.37 -6.21 -9.23
CA MET A 15 5.41 -7.21 -9.53
C MET A 15 5.35 -8.37 -8.53
N LYS A 16 5.33 -9.62 -9.03
CA LYS A 16 5.31 -10.82 -8.20
C LYS A 16 6.74 -11.30 -7.91
N ALA A 17 6.96 -11.76 -6.68
CA ALA A 17 8.21 -12.41 -6.30
C ALA A 17 8.19 -13.89 -6.73
N MET A 18 9.34 -14.40 -7.15
CA MET A 18 9.56 -15.83 -7.34
C MET A 18 9.92 -16.46 -5.99
N LYS A 19 9.26 -17.58 -5.64
CA LYS A 19 9.61 -18.34 -4.43
C LYS A 19 10.94 -19.07 -4.66
N VAL A 20 11.89 -18.86 -3.77
CA VAL A 20 13.19 -19.54 -3.76
C VAL A 20 13.39 -20.27 -2.44
N ASN A 21 14.23 -21.30 -2.44
CA ASN A 21 14.58 -22.04 -1.22
C ASN A 21 15.66 -21.34 -0.41
N ASP A 22 16.63 -20.74 -1.11
CA ASP A 22 17.79 -20.08 -0.52
C ASP A 22 17.83 -18.60 -0.95
N LEU A 23 18.34 -17.74 -0.08
CA LEU A 23 18.55 -16.33 -0.41
C LEU A 23 19.60 -16.21 -1.53
N PRO A 24 19.37 -15.36 -2.55
CA PRO A 24 20.29 -15.22 -3.67
C PRO A 24 21.61 -14.56 -3.22
N ALA A 25 22.74 -15.03 -3.74
CA ALA A 25 24.04 -14.44 -3.46
C ALA A 25 24.31 -13.19 -4.32
N GLY A 26 25.22 -12.32 -3.86
CA GLY A 26 25.65 -11.11 -4.57
C GLY A 26 24.98 -9.84 -4.06
N ASP A 27 24.88 -8.84 -4.92
CA ASP A 27 24.40 -7.50 -4.59
C ASP A 27 22.87 -7.42 -4.60
N TRP A 28 22.25 -7.81 -3.48
CA TRP A 28 20.80 -7.76 -3.28
C TRP A 28 20.43 -6.80 -2.15
N ILE A 29 19.30 -6.11 -2.33
CA ILE A 29 18.62 -5.38 -1.27
C ILE A 29 17.56 -6.31 -0.69
N TYR A 30 17.54 -6.43 0.64
CA TYR A 30 16.59 -7.28 1.37
C TYR A 30 15.59 -6.42 2.14
N GLU A 31 14.32 -6.78 2.02
CA GLU A 31 13.22 -6.15 2.75
C GLU A 31 12.48 -7.20 3.58
N ILE A 32 11.87 -6.77 4.69
CA ILE A 32 11.03 -7.63 5.51
C ILE A 32 9.80 -8.02 4.70
N LYS A 33 9.53 -9.32 4.59
CA LYS A 33 8.29 -9.80 4.01
C LYS A 33 7.16 -9.68 5.04
N PHE A 34 6.35 -8.63 4.92
CA PHE A 34 5.14 -8.50 5.72
C PHE A 34 4.05 -9.49 5.29
N ASP A 35 3.19 -9.86 6.24
CA ASP A 35 1.94 -10.56 5.98
C ASP A 35 0.77 -9.57 6.10
N GLY A 36 0.06 -9.34 4.99
CA GLY A 36 -0.95 -8.30 4.92
C GLY A 36 -1.71 -8.28 3.60
N TYR A 37 -2.26 -7.11 3.27
CA TYR A 37 -2.93 -6.86 2.01
C TYR A 37 -2.09 -5.92 1.15
N ARG A 38 -1.55 -6.45 0.06
CA ARG A 38 -0.87 -5.64 -0.95
C ARG A 38 -1.80 -4.59 -1.55
N ALA A 39 -1.37 -3.34 -1.51
CA ALA A 39 -2.11 -2.21 -2.02
C ALA A 39 -1.18 -1.22 -2.75
N ILE A 40 -1.70 -0.66 -3.83
CA ILE A 40 -1.04 0.44 -4.54
C ILE A 40 -1.74 1.74 -4.13
N ALA A 41 -0.96 2.66 -3.58
CA ALA A 41 -1.39 4.00 -3.25
C ALA A 41 -1.06 4.95 -4.40
N PHE A 42 -2.09 5.59 -4.95
CA PHE A 42 -1.98 6.66 -5.93
C PHE A 42 -2.35 7.97 -5.24
N LYS A 43 -1.51 8.99 -5.39
CA LYS A 43 -1.80 10.35 -4.96
C LYS A 43 -1.65 11.33 -6.13
N ALA A 44 -2.61 12.23 -6.28
CA ALA A 44 -2.50 13.43 -7.10
C ALA A 44 -3.17 14.59 -6.35
N ASP A 45 -2.35 15.53 -5.90
CA ASP A 45 -2.71 16.62 -5.02
C ASP A 45 -3.45 16.15 -3.76
N LYS A 46 -4.79 16.27 -3.75
CA LYS A 46 -5.68 15.89 -2.65
C LYS A 46 -6.50 14.63 -2.93
N GLU A 47 -6.41 14.09 -4.14
CA GLU A 47 -7.03 12.81 -4.49
C GLU A 47 -6.09 11.67 -4.11
N VAL A 48 -6.64 10.68 -3.41
CA VAL A 48 -5.94 9.44 -3.05
C VAL A 48 -6.79 8.27 -3.48
N ARG A 49 -6.16 7.28 -4.13
CA ARG A 49 -6.76 5.97 -4.41
C ARG A 49 -5.86 4.90 -3.85
N LEU A 50 -6.43 4.04 -3.02
CA LEU A 50 -5.78 2.86 -2.47
C LEU A 50 -6.43 1.65 -3.13
N ILE A 51 -5.67 0.92 -3.93
CA ILE A 51 -6.19 -0.15 -4.78
C ILE A 51 -5.48 -1.46 -4.47
N SER A 52 -6.25 -2.50 -4.15
CA SER A 52 -5.72 -3.85 -3.92
C SER A 52 -5.12 -4.46 -5.19
N ARG A 53 -4.34 -5.54 -5.02
CA ARG A 53 -3.85 -6.38 -6.13
C ARG A 53 -4.96 -6.82 -7.10
N ASN A 54 -6.19 -7.02 -6.61
CA ASN A 54 -7.32 -7.48 -7.40
C ASN A 54 -8.20 -6.32 -7.91
N ARG A 55 -7.66 -5.10 -7.97
CA ARG A 55 -8.31 -3.87 -8.48
C ARG A 55 -9.54 -3.41 -7.68
N LYS A 56 -9.70 -3.89 -6.44
CA LYS A 56 -10.73 -3.37 -5.52
C LYS A 56 -10.22 -2.11 -4.82
N SER A 57 -11.10 -1.12 -4.69
CA SER A 57 -10.84 0.05 -3.84
C SER A 57 -10.76 -0.37 -2.38
N PHE A 58 -9.79 0.20 -1.68
CA PHE A 58 -9.55 0.05 -0.24
C PHE A 58 -9.75 1.38 0.50
N ASN A 59 -10.24 2.42 -0.19
CA ASN A 59 -10.42 3.75 0.41
C ASN A 59 -11.37 3.72 1.62
N ASP A 60 -12.49 3.01 1.49
CA ASP A 60 -13.52 2.95 2.54
C ASP A 60 -13.15 1.98 3.65
N ASP A 61 -12.36 0.95 3.34
CA ASP A 61 -11.86 -0.04 4.30
C ASP A 61 -10.76 0.52 5.20
N TYR A 62 -9.95 1.46 4.68
CA TYR A 62 -8.80 2.04 5.38
C TYR A 62 -8.76 3.58 5.32
N PRO A 63 -9.78 4.29 5.83
CA PRO A 63 -9.89 5.75 5.72
C PRO A 63 -8.72 6.49 6.40
N VAL A 64 -8.20 5.96 7.52
CA VAL A 64 -7.05 6.51 8.23
C VAL A 64 -5.78 6.52 7.36
N LEU A 65 -5.57 5.47 6.55
CA LEU A 65 -4.45 5.41 5.62
C LEU A 65 -4.64 6.43 4.48
N VAL A 66 -5.86 6.54 3.95
CA VAL A 66 -6.18 7.52 2.90
C VAL A 66 -5.86 8.94 3.36
N ASP A 67 -6.29 9.31 4.56
CA ASP A 67 -6.04 10.64 5.13
C ASP A 67 -4.55 10.88 5.41
N SER A 68 -3.86 9.87 5.94
CA SER A 68 -2.42 9.92 6.17
C SER A 68 -1.65 10.16 4.86
N ILE A 69 -1.97 9.40 3.81
CA ILE A 69 -1.38 9.55 2.47
C ILE A 69 -1.70 10.92 1.89
N LYS A 70 -2.93 11.40 2.05
CA LYS A 70 -3.37 12.73 1.57
C LYS A 70 -2.63 13.87 2.25
N SER A 71 -2.22 13.69 3.51
CA SER A 71 -1.46 14.68 4.29
C SER A 71 -0.01 14.84 3.84
N LEU A 72 0.55 13.87 3.11
CA LEU A 72 1.93 13.92 2.63
C LEU A 72 2.16 15.12 1.71
N LYS A 73 3.29 15.81 1.94
CA LYS A 73 3.67 17.06 1.22
C LYS A 73 3.88 16.83 -0.28
N THR A 74 4.29 15.64 -0.68
CA THR A 74 4.52 15.27 -2.08
C THR A 74 3.22 15.36 -2.88
N LYS A 75 3.19 16.16 -3.95
CA LYS A 75 1.97 16.41 -4.73
C LYS A 75 1.43 15.15 -5.40
N SER A 76 2.29 14.38 -6.05
CA SER A 76 1.88 13.16 -6.74
C SER A 76 2.91 12.06 -6.61
N PHE A 77 2.43 10.84 -6.42
CA PHE A 77 3.24 9.62 -6.42
C PHE A 77 2.35 8.39 -6.63
N THR A 78 3.02 7.28 -6.97
CA THR A 78 2.45 5.93 -6.91
C THR A 78 3.41 5.07 -6.11
N ILE A 79 2.90 4.37 -5.09
CA ILE A 79 3.70 3.50 -4.21
C ILE A 79 3.01 2.13 -4.13
N ASP A 80 3.79 1.07 -4.28
CA ASP A 80 3.40 -0.32 -4.01
C ASP A 80 3.87 -0.70 -2.62
N GLY A 81 2.99 -1.29 -1.80
CA GLY A 81 3.30 -1.66 -0.44
C GLY A 81 2.29 -2.61 0.17
N GLU A 82 2.53 -2.96 1.43
CA GLU A 82 1.70 -3.90 2.17
C GLU A 82 0.97 -3.18 3.31
N ILE A 83 -0.36 -3.29 3.36
CA ILE A 83 -1.15 -2.89 4.53
C ILE A 83 -1.09 -4.05 5.52
N THR A 84 -0.55 -3.81 6.71
CA THR A 84 -0.37 -4.86 7.72
C THR A 84 -0.84 -4.40 9.10
N ALA A 85 -1.31 -5.36 9.89
CA ALA A 85 -1.55 -5.19 11.31
C ALA A 85 -0.40 -5.84 12.08
N LEU A 86 0.11 -5.13 13.08
CA LEU A 86 1.19 -5.61 13.93
C LEU A 86 0.62 -6.05 15.28
N ASP A 87 1.11 -7.18 15.80
CA ASP A 87 0.84 -7.58 17.17
C ASP A 87 1.67 -6.75 18.19
N GLU A 88 1.47 -7.01 19.47
CA GLU A 88 2.19 -6.35 20.57
C GLU A 88 3.72 -6.55 20.52
N ASN A 89 4.19 -7.56 19.79
CA ASN A 89 5.60 -7.86 19.58
C ASN A 89 6.13 -7.34 18.23
N GLY A 90 5.31 -6.57 17.49
CA GLY A 90 5.66 -6.01 16.19
C GLY A 90 5.62 -7.01 15.03
N ARG A 91 5.03 -8.20 15.20
CA ARG A 91 4.91 -9.20 14.13
C ARG A 91 3.70 -8.90 13.26
N SER A 92 3.90 -8.90 11.94
CA SER A 92 2.80 -8.77 10.99
C SER A 92 1.98 -10.05 10.92
N SER A 93 0.66 -9.91 10.98
CA SER A 93 -0.28 -10.99 10.67
C SER A 93 -1.52 -10.45 10.00
N THR A 94 -1.99 -11.15 8.97
CA THR A 94 -3.31 -10.90 8.36
C THR A 94 -4.48 -11.10 9.33
N SER A 95 -4.28 -11.82 10.44
CA SER A 95 -5.29 -12.08 11.47
C SER A 95 -5.00 -11.37 12.79
N ALA A 96 -3.99 -10.49 12.85
CA ALA A 96 -3.70 -9.74 14.08
C ALA A 96 -4.93 -8.90 14.45
N PRO A 97 -5.39 -8.92 15.71
CA PRO A 97 -6.42 -8.01 16.15
C PRO A 97 -5.90 -6.58 15.97
N VAL A 98 -6.65 -5.76 15.24
CA VAL A 98 -6.36 -4.32 15.15
C VAL A 98 -6.46 -3.78 16.57
N SER A 99 -5.34 -3.39 17.18
CA SER A 99 -5.38 -2.85 18.54
C SER A 99 -6.24 -1.60 18.49
N SER A 100 -7.35 -1.62 19.23
CA SER A 100 -8.24 -0.47 19.38
C SER A 100 -7.49 0.65 20.08
N THR A 101 -6.85 1.52 19.32
CA THR A 101 -6.35 2.83 19.77
C THR A 101 -6.99 3.90 18.92
#